data_AF-A0A523GCM1-F1
#
_entry.id   AF-A0A523GCM1-F1
#
_cell.length_a   1.000
_cell.length_b   1.000
_cell.length_c   1.000
_cell.angle_alpha   90.00
_cell.angle_beta   90.00
_cell.angle_gamma   90.00
#
_symmetry.space_group_name_H-M   'P 1'
#
loop_
_entity.id
_entity.type
_entity.pdbx_description
1 polymer ?
#
loop_
_entity_poly.entity_id
_entity_poly.type
_entity_poly.pdbx_seq_one_letter_code
_entity_poly.pdbx_strand_id
1 'polypeptide(L)' 'MATDAMNESWARVMTQIQTIWSEQEFTVAELKKARGDLKKMVALINERTGEEQSDILQKITALL' A
#
# COMPACT_ATOMS: atom_id res chain seq x y z
N MET A 1 4.75 20.48 -5.28
CA MET A 1 3.44 20.17 -4.67
C MET A 1 2.98 18.85 -5.25
N ALA A 2 2.65 17.86 -4.43
CA ALA A 2 1.90 16.71 -4.94
C ALA A 2 0.49 17.24 -5.26
N THR A 3 0.11 17.25 -6.53
CA THR A 3 -1.19 17.74 -7.00
C THR A 3 -2.31 16.98 -6.28
N ASP A 4 -3.45 17.61 -5.97
CA ASP A 4 -4.57 16.98 -5.26
C ASP A 4 -4.97 15.61 -5.84
N ALA A 5 -4.91 15.46 -7.16
CA ALA A 5 -5.13 14.18 -7.86
C ALA A 5 -4.21 13.04 -7.40
N MET A 6 -2.96 13.34 -7.04
CA MET A 6 -1.98 12.38 -6.54
C MET A 6 -2.26 11.99 -5.08
N ASN A 7 -2.90 12.87 -4.30
CA ASN A 7 -3.35 12.55 -2.94
C ASN A 7 -4.61 11.68 -2.97
N GLU A 8 -5.57 11.98 -3.86
CA GLU A 8 -6.78 11.17 -4.03
C GLU A 8 -6.46 9.75 -4.54
N SER A 9 -5.56 9.65 -5.53
CA SER A 9 -5.12 8.35 -6.05
C SER A 9 -4.45 7.51 -4.95
N TRP A 10 -3.59 8.16 -4.15
CA TRP A 10 -2.97 7.51 -3.00
C TRP A 10 -3.97 7.07 -1.93
N ALA A 11 -4.98 7.90 -1.63
CA ALA A 11 -6.01 7.56 -0.66
C ALA A 11 -6.80 6.30 -1.10
N ARG A 12 -7.10 6.18 -2.40
CA ARG A 12 -7.76 4.97 -2.95
C ARG A 12 -6.89 3.73 -2.79
N VAL A 13 -5.61 3.80 -3.15
CA VAL A 13 -4.68 2.67 -2.97
C VAL A 13 -4.61 2.27 -1.50
N MET A 14 -4.53 3.24 -0.59
CA MET A 14 -4.50 3.00 0.85
C MET A 14 -5.76 2.30 1.36
N THR A 15 -6.94 2.75 0.96
CA THR A 15 -8.22 2.11 1.32
C THR A 15 -8.29 0.69 0.79
N GLN A 16 -7.82 0.45 -0.44
CA GLN A 16 -7.80 -0.90 -1.01
C GLN A 16 -6.80 -1.82 -0.29
N ILE A 17 -5.62 -1.32 0.08
CA ILE A 17 -4.66 -2.07 0.91
C ILE A 17 -5.33 -2.45 2.25
N GLN A 18 -5.95 -1.50 2.95
CA GLN A 18 -6.65 -1.79 4.20
C GLN A 18 -7.85 -2.74 4.03
N THR A 19 -8.44 -2.81 2.84
CA THR A 19 -9.54 -3.73 2.55
C THR A 19 -9.03 -5.14 2.27
N ILE A 20 -8.00 -5.28 1.40
CA ILE A 20 -7.38 -6.56 1.04
C ILE A 20 -6.76 -7.20 2.27
N TRP A 21 -6.06 -6.40 3.08
CA TRP A 21 -5.38 -6.85 4.27
C TRP A 21 -6.05 -6.33 5.55
N SER A 22 -7.38 -6.41 5.60
CA SER A 22 -8.18 -5.96 6.75
C SER A 22 -7.87 -6.70 8.06
N GLU A 23 -7.29 -7.90 7.97
CA GLU A 23 -6.82 -8.67 9.12
C GLU A 23 -5.57 -8.05 9.78
N GLN A 24 -4.88 -7.14 9.09
CA GLN A 24 -3.68 -6.48 9.61
C GLN A 24 -3.88 -4.98 9.80
N GLU A 25 -3.53 -4.48 10.99
CA GLU A 25 -3.62 -3.07 11.30
C GLU A 25 -2.49 -2.27 10.64
N PHE A 26 -2.73 -1.77 9.43
CA PHE A 26 -1.84 -0.81 8.78
C PHE A 26 -2.16 0.62 9.24
N THR A 27 -1.19 1.25 9.90
CA THR A 27 -1.30 2.66 10.25
C THR A 27 -1.09 3.56 9.03
N VAL A 28 -1.85 4.66 8.96
CA VAL A 28 -1.74 5.66 7.90
C VAL A 28 -0.32 6.19 7.76
N ALA A 29 0.40 6.35 8.87
CA ALA A 29 1.77 6.86 8.89
C ALA A 29 2.76 5.90 8.21
N GLU A 30 2.61 4.59 8.40
CA GLU A 30 3.46 3.58 7.77
C GLU A 30 3.21 3.50 6.26
N LEU A 31 1.95 3.41 5.86
CA LEU A 31 1.59 3.43 4.44
C LEU A 31 2.07 4.73 3.77
N LYS A 32 1.88 5.88 4.42
CA LYS A 32 2.32 7.18 3.89
C LYS A 32 3.83 7.29 3.75
N LYS A 33 4.63 6.61 4.59
CA LYS A 33 6.10 6.53 4.43
C LYS A 33 6.51 5.69 3.23
N ALA A 34 5.72 4.68 2.89
CA ALA A 34 5.92 3.83 1.72
C ALA A 34 5.35 4.44 0.43
N ARG A 35 4.52 5.49 0.53
CA ARG A 35 3.96 6.21 -0.61
C ARG A 35 5.04 6.65 -1.60
N GLY A 36 4.85 6.30 -2.86
CA GLY A 36 5.77 6.65 -3.95
C GLY A 36 6.95 5.69 -4.10
N ASP A 37 7.08 4.70 -3.23
CA ASP A 37 8.10 3.65 -3.29
C ASP A 37 7.42 2.27 -3.21
N LEU A 38 7.20 1.67 -4.38
CA LEU A 38 6.52 0.39 -4.51
C LEU A 38 7.24 -0.72 -3.73
N LYS A 39 8.57 -0.72 -3.71
CA LYS A 39 9.35 -1.73 -2.98
C LYS A 39 9.15 -1.61 -1.47
N LYS A 40 9.08 -0.38 -0.95
CA LYS A 40 8.79 -0.17 0.49
C LYS A 40 7.38 -0.59 0.86
N MET A 41 6.38 -0.39 -0.01
CA MET A 41 5.02 -0.88 0.25
C MET A 41 4.99 -2.40 0.30
N VAL A 42 5.62 -3.05 -0.68
CA VAL A 42 5.68 -4.52 -0.74
C VAL A 42 6.38 -5.08 0.49
N ALA A 43 7.52 -4.50 0.89
CA ALA A 43 8.24 -4.92 2.09
C ALA A 43 7.38 -4.74 3.36
N LEU A 44 6.74 -3.58 3.54
CA LEU A 44 5.89 -3.31 4.70
C LEU A 44 4.75 -4.33 4.82
N ILE A 45 4.07 -4.63 3.71
CA ILE A 45 2.96 -5.58 3.69
C ILE A 45 3.48 -7.00 3.93
N ASN A 46 4.61 -7.38 3.32
CA ASN A 46 5.25 -8.68 3.52
C ASN A 46 5.64 -8.90 4.99
N GLU A 47 6.21 -7.89 5.65
CA GLU A 47 6.57 -7.96 7.07
C GLU A 47 5.35 -8.14 7.99
N ARG A 48 4.18 -7.59 7.62
CA ARG A 48 2.95 -7.68 8.41
C ARG A 48 2.14 -8.95 8.14
N THR A 49 2.08 -9.35 6.87
CA THR A 49 1.17 -10.41 6.40
C THR A 49 1.87 -11.75 6.23
N GLY A 50 3.20 -11.75 6.03
CA GLY A 50 3.96 -12.95 5.66
C GLY A 50 3.72 -13.43 4.22
N GLU A 51 2.89 -12.73 3.43
CA GLU A 51 2.63 -13.07 2.02
C GLU A 51 3.85 -12.85 1.14
N GLU A 52 3.96 -13.61 0.04
CA GLU A 52 5.09 -13.46 -0.87
C GLU A 52 5.12 -12.04 -1.49
N GLN A 53 6.32 -11.47 -1.58
CA GLN A 53 6.50 -10.13 -2.15
C GLN A 53 5.95 -10.02 -3.59
N SER A 54 6.01 -11.10 -4.37
CA SER A 54 5.48 -11.17 -5.73
C SER A 54 3.95 -11.03 -5.76
N ASP A 55 3.25 -11.73 -4.88
CA ASP A 55 1.78 -11.66 -4.76
C ASP A 55 1.34 -10.27 -4.32
N ILE A 56 2.02 -9.70 -3.32
CA ILE A 56 1.75 -8.35 -2.84
C ILE A 56 1.98 -7.33 -3.96
N LEU A 57 3.09 -7.46 -4.70
CA LEU A 57 3.40 -6.58 -5.82
C LEU A 57 2.33 -6.67 -6.90
N GLN A 58 1.87 -7.86 -7.26
CA GLN A 58 0.78 -8.02 -8.23
C GLN A 58 -0.50 -7.35 -7.75
N LYS A 59 -0.88 -7.56 -6.47
CA LYS A 59 -2.05 -6.92 -5.88
C LYS A 59 -1.94 -5.42 -5.95
N ILE A 60 -0.84 -4.81 -5.47
CA ILE A 60 -0.66 -3.35 -5.50
C ILE A 60 -0.65 -2.80 -6.93
N THR A 61 0.01 -3.48 -7.87
CA THR A 61 0.09 -3.03 -9.27
C THR A 61 -1.28 -3.04 -9.94
N ALA A 62 -2.18 -3.95 -9.53
CA ALA A 62 -3.56 -3.95 -9.99
C ALA A 62 -4.41 -2.81 -9.40
N LEU A 63 -3.94 -2.12 -8.36
CA LEU A 63 -4.62 -0.98 -7.72
C LEU A 63 -4.18 0.39 -8.26
N LEU A 64 -3.05 0.45 -8.97
CA LEU A 64 -2.46 1.65 -9.57
C LEU A 64 -3.06 1.92 -10.95
#